data_AF-A0A842SJW8-F1
#
_entry.id   AF-A0A842SJW8-F1
#
_cell.length_a   1.000
_cell.length_b   1.000
_cell.length_c   1.000
_cell.angle_alpha   90.00
_cell.angle_beta   90.00
_cell.angle_gamma   90.00
#
_symmetry.space_group_name_H-M   'P 1'
#
loop_
_entity.id
_entity.type
_entity.pdbx_description
1 polymer ?
#
loop_
_entity_poly.entity_id
_entity_poly.type
_entity_poly.pdbx_seq_one_letter_code
_entity_poly.pdbx_strand_id
1 'polypeptide(L)'
;LITLLNYMRRNIENYNLIIIDSLSTFLSNSDNKDILNFFSSCKELIDRHKVSYVITVHSYAVNSEVFRRIRDICDGHLLMEKKTFRERTVLTINIIKLKGANLKSSEMISFETSEVQGIKILPFTSTRG
;
A
#
# COMPACT_ATOMS: atom_id res chain seq x y z
N LEU A 1 -1.98 10.57 -14.57
CA LEU A 1 -2.29 9.13 -14.40
C LEU A 1 -2.33 8.35 -15.72
N ILE A 2 -3.01 8.84 -16.76
CA ILE A 2 -3.16 8.15 -18.06
C ILE A 2 -1.81 7.81 -18.72
N THR A 3 -0.88 8.76 -18.78
CA THR A 3 0.44 8.54 -19.39
C THR A 3 1.21 7.40 -18.70
N LEU A 4 1.18 7.38 -17.36
CA LEU A 4 1.81 6.31 -16.57
C LEU A 4 1.17 4.96 -16.85
N LEU A 5 -0.16 4.89 -16.88
CA LEU A 5 -0.89 3.67 -17.19
C LEU A 5 -0.54 3.14 -18.59
N ASN A 6 -0.48 4.02 -19.59
CA ASN A 6 -0.11 3.64 -20.95
C ASN A 6 1.33 3.13 -21.05
N TYR A 7 2.25 3.75 -20.32
CA TYR A 7 3.63 3.25 -20.23
C TYR A 7 3.69 1.86 -19.61
N MET A 8 3.01 1.64 -18.49
CA MET A 8 2.95 0.33 -17.83
C MET A 8 2.34 -0.73 -18.76
N ARG A 9 1.23 -0.41 -19.44
CA ARG A 9 0.58 -1.33 -20.41
C ARG A 9 1.52 -1.77 -21.53
N ARG A 10 2.29 -0.85 -22.11
CA ARG A 10 3.21 -1.15 -23.22
C ARG A 10 4.36 -2.06 -22.83
N ASN A 11 4.76 -2.02 -21.56
CA ASN A 11 5.92 -2.74 -21.07
C ASN A 11 5.55 -3.86 -20.09
N ILE A 12 4.25 -4.19 -19.97
CA ILE A 12 3.75 -5.05 -18.88
C ILE A 12 4.32 -6.46 -18.92
N GLU A 13 4.59 -6.97 -20.12
CA GLU A 13 5.14 -8.32 -20.34
C GLU A 13 6.63 -8.40 -19.96
N ASN A 14 7.30 -7.27 -19.81
CA ASN A 14 8.71 -7.20 -19.45
C ASN A 14 8.94 -7.22 -17.93
N TYR A 15 7.88 -7.16 -17.12
CA TYR A 15 7.99 -7.01 -15.67
C TYR A 15 7.06 -7.97 -14.92
N ASN A 16 7.58 -8.60 -13.86
CA ASN A 16 6.76 -9.37 -12.92
C ASN A 16 6.36 -8.55 -11.68
N LEU A 17 7.07 -7.44 -11.42
CA LEU A 17 6.84 -6.55 -10.29
C LEU A 17 7.01 -5.09 -10.73
N ILE A 18 6.04 -4.25 -10.41
CA ILE A 18 6.08 -2.81 -10.62
C ILE A 18 5.92 -2.13 -9.26
N ILE A 19 6.92 -1.31 -8.89
CA ILE A 19 6.89 -0.52 -7.66
C ILE A 19 6.75 0.96 -8.02
N ILE A 20 5.76 1.63 -7.43
CA ILE A 20 5.55 3.08 -7.56
C ILE A 20 5.70 3.69 -6.17
N ASP A 21 6.81 4.38 -5.94
CA ASP A 21 7.11 5.08 -4.69
C ASP A 21 7.47 6.55 -4.96
N SER A 22 6.57 7.53 -4.84
CA SER A 22 5.15 7.42 -4.45
C SER A 22 4.20 7.94 -5.53
N LEU A 23 2.95 7.48 -5.50
CA LEU A 23 1.90 7.98 -6.38
C LEU A 23 1.22 9.25 -5.83
N SER A 24 1.58 9.67 -4.61
CA SER A 24 0.89 10.73 -3.84
C SER A 24 0.64 12.00 -4.63
N THR A 25 1.69 12.57 -5.23
CA THR A 25 1.60 13.84 -6.00
C THR A 25 0.72 13.71 -7.24
N PHE A 26 0.65 12.54 -7.86
CA PHE A 26 -0.25 12.31 -8.99
C PHE A 26 -1.70 12.27 -8.54
N LEU A 27 -1.99 11.63 -7.39
CA LEU A 27 -3.36 11.55 -6.88
C LEU A 27 -3.86 12.91 -6.39
N SER A 28 -3.05 13.69 -5.68
CA SER A 28 -3.47 15.00 -5.15
C SER A 28 -3.88 16.02 -6.22
N ASN A 29 -3.40 15.84 -7.46
CA ASN A 29 -3.71 16.71 -8.59
C ASN A 29 -4.68 16.09 -9.60
N SER A 30 -5.28 14.93 -9.28
CA SER A 30 -6.18 14.21 -10.17
C SER A 30 -7.59 14.17 -9.61
N ASP A 31 -8.58 14.16 -10.50
CA ASP A 31 -9.97 13.98 -10.10
C ASP A 31 -10.24 12.56 -9.57
N ASN A 32 -11.19 12.44 -8.64
CA ASN A 32 -11.58 11.17 -8.02
C ASN A 32 -11.92 10.08 -9.05
N LYS A 33 -12.54 10.46 -10.17
CA LYS A 33 -12.88 9.54 -11.25
C LYS A 33 -11.62 8.97 -11.91
N ASP A 34 -10.64 9.80 -12.20
CA ASP A 34 -9.39 9.39 -12.85
C ASP A 34 -8.53 8.52 -11.94
N ILE A 35 -8.53 8.83 -10.63
CA ILE A 35 -7.89 8.02 -9.60
C ILE A 35 -8.48 6.61 -9.60
N LEU A 36 -9.80 6.49 -9.50
CA LEU A 36 -10.47 5.19 -9.45
C LEU A 36 -10.32 4.41 -10.76
N ASN A 37 -10.40 5.09 -11.91
CA ASN A 37 -10.16 4.49 -13.22
C ASN A 37 -8.73 3.95 -13.33
N PHE A 38 -7.73 4.67 -12.80
CA PHE A 38 -6.35 4.23 -12.76
C PHE A 38 -6.20 2.94 -11.94
N PHE A 39 -6.70 2.91 -10.70
CA PHE A 39 -6.59 1.72 -9.85
C PHE A 39 -7.35 0.52 -10.44
N SER A 40 -8.55 0.72 -10.98
CA SER A 40 -9.30 -0.34 -11.68
C SER A 40 -8.54 -0.88 -12.89
N SER A 41 -7.91 0.00 -13.67
CA SER A 41 -7.09 -0.41 -14.82
C SER A 41 -5.84 -1.16 -14.39
N CYS A 42 -5.19 -0.78 -13.28
CA CYS A 42 -4.09 -1.54 -12.72
C CYS A 42 -4.54 -2.93 -12.30
N LYS A 43 -5.70 -3.05 -11.63
CA LYS A 43 -6.26 -4.35 -11.24
C LYS A 43 -6.51 -5.26 -12.44
N GLU A 44 -7.09 -4.70 -13.49
CA GLU A 44 -7.33 -5.39 -14.75
C GLU A 44 -6.03 -5.91 -15.40
N LEU A 45 -4.94 -5.16 -15.32
CA LEU A 45 -3.63 -5.57 -15.84
C LEU A 45 -3.00 -6.68 -15.00
N ILE A 46 -3.09 -6.59 -13.67
CA ILE A 46 -2.63 -7.64 -12.74
C ILE A 46 -3.31 -8.97 -13.07
N ASP A 47 -4.64 -8.94 -13.21
CA ASP A 47 -5.45 -10.14 -13.46
C ASP A 47 -5.15 -10.79 -14.81
N ARG A 48 -4.77 -10.00 -15.82
CA ARG A 48 -4.43 -10.50 -17.17
C ARG A 48 -2.98 -10.96 -17.33
N HIS A 49 -2.02 -10.24 -16.75
CA HIS A 49 -0.60 -10.39 -17.10
C HIS A 49 0.26 -11.00 -15.98
N LYS A 50 -0.35 -11.51 -14.89
CA LYS A 50 0.36 -12.13 -13.74
C LYS A 50 1.51 -11.25 -13.19
N VAL A 51 1.30 -9.94 -13.19
CA VAL A 51 2.23 -8.93 -12.71
C VAL A 51 1.77 -8.42 -11.35
N SER A 52 2.69 -8.11 -10.46
CA SER A 52 2.38 -7.55 -9.13
C SER A 52 2.68 -6.06 -9.07
N TYR A 53 1.83 -5.30 -8.38
CA TYR A 53 1.99 -3.86 -8.20
C TYR A 53 2.13 -3.54 -6.72
N VAL A 54 3.13 -2.73 -6.37
CA VAL A 54 3.29 -2.15 -5.03
C VAL A 54 3.30 -0.64 -5.19
N ILE A 55 2.31 0.03 -4.59
CA ILE A 55 2.10 1.48 -4.73
C ILE A 55 2.08 2.10 -3.36
N THR A 56 2.95 3.08 -3.12
CA THR A 56 2.92 3.89 -1.90
C THR A 56 2.13 5.18 -2.14
N VAL A 57 1.32 5.55 -1.15
CA VAL A 57 0.48 6.73 -1.20
C VAL A 57 0.43 7.35 0.19
N HIS A 58 0.62 8.67 0.28
CA HIS A 58 0.41 9.40 1.52
C HIS A 58 -1.09 9.47 1.87
N SER A 59 -1.45 9.32 3.14
CA SER A 59 -2.85 9.30 3.61
C SER A 59 -3.65 10.58 3.35
N TYR A 60 -2.97 11.69 3.03
CA TYR A 60 -3.58 12.97 2.65
C TYR A 60 -3.72 13.15 1.13
N ALA A 61 -3.24 12.20 0.33
CA ALA A 61 -3.23 12.37 -1.12
C ALA A 61 -4.64 12.33 -1.73
N VAL A 62 -5.58 11.66 -1.08
CA VAL A 62 -7.00 11.58 -1.47
C VAL A 62 -7.90 11.58 -0.23
N ASN A 63 -9.18 11.90 -0.40
CA ASN A 63 -10.14 11.85 0.70
C ASN A 63 -10.46 10.40 1.15
N SER A 64 -11.07 10.26 2.33
CA SER A 64 -11.36 8.96 2.96
C SER A 64 -12.31 8.08 2.16
N GLU A 65 -13.27 8.67 1.44
CA GLU A 65 -14.20 7.94 0.58
C GLU A 65 -13.48 7.30 -0.61
N VAL A 66 -12.61 8.06 -1.27
CA VAL A 66 -11.80 7.56 -2.39
C VAL A 66 -10.84 6.48 -1.89
N PHE A 67 -10.21 6.67 -0.73
CA PHE A 67 -9.35 5.63 -0.12
C PHE A 67 -10.09 4.33 0.15
N ARG A 68 -11.34 4.39 0.63
CA ARG A 68 -12.18 3.19 0.83
C ARG A 68 -12.40 2.45 -0.49
N ARG A 69 -12.72 3.18 -1.56
CA ARG A 69 -12.95 2.58 -2.89
C ARG A 69 -11.66 2.00 -3.50
N ILE A 70 -10.52 2.68 -3.34
CA ILE A 70 -9.21 2.13 -3.74
C ILE A 70 -8.94 0.83 -2.99
N ARG A 71 -9.18 0.80 -1.67
CA ARG A 71 -9.03 -0.40 -0.85
C ARG A 71 -9.89 -1.55 -1.35
N ASP A 72 -11.11 -1.29 -1.82
CA ASP A 72 -11.97 -2.34 -2.38
C ASP A 72 -11.40 -2.95 -3.67
N ILE A 73 -10.76 -2.12 -4.51
CA ILE A 73 -10.12 -2.54 -5.77
C ILE A 73 -8.82 -3.33 -5.51
N CYS A 74 -7.98 -2.89 -4.57
CA CYS A 74 -6.68 -3.50 -4.31
C CYS A 74 -6.79 -4.88 -3.63
N ASP A 75 -5.86 -5.79 -3.91
CA ASP A 75 -5.81 -7.09 -3.21
C ASP A 75 -5.21 -6.99 -1.80
N GLY A 76 -4.42 -5.95 -1.52
CA GLY A 76 -3.82 -5.69 -0.21
C GLY A 76 -3.77 -4.20 0.12
N HIS A 77 -3.83 -3.88 1.42
CA HIS A 77 -3.68 -2.51 1.94
C HIS A 77 -2.93 -2.55 3.27
N LEU A 78 -1.72 -1.98 3.27
CA LEU A 78 -0.83 -1.88 4.41
C LEU A 78 -0.77 -0.41 4.84
N LEU A 79 -1.10 -0.13 6.10
CA LEU A 79 -1.04 1.21 6.68
C LEU A 79 0.21 1.34 7.53
N MET A 80 1.15 2.20 7.11
CA MET A 80 2.33 2.53 7.89
C MET A 80 2.05 3.70 8.84
N GLU A 81 2.38 3.53 10.11
CA GLU A 81 2.19 4.54 11.15
C GLU A 81 3.40 4.60 12.08
N LYS A 82 3.60 5.77 12.72
CA LYS A 82 4.47 5.90 13.89
C LYS A 82 3.60 5.78 15.13
N LYS A 83 3.94 4.89 16.06
CA LYS A 83 3.28 4.78 17.36
C LYS A 83 4.27 5.05 18.47
N THR A 84 3.88 5.89 19.41
CA THR A 84 4.67 6.16 20.61
C THR A 84 4.13 5.34 21.76
N PHE A 85 4.94 4.45 22.31
CA PHE A 85 4.63 3.71 23.53
C PHE A 85 5.56 4.17 24.64
N ARG A 86 4.99 4.84 25.65
CA ARG A 86 5.75 5.56 26.69
C ARG A 86 6.72 6.56 26.04
N GLU A 87 8.02 6.28 26.08
CA GLU A 87 9.08 7.15 25.53
C GLU A 87 9.72 6.59 24.26
N ARG A 88 9.23 5.46 23.73
CA ARG A 88 9.77 4.83 22.52
C ARG A 88 8.81 5.00 21.36
N THR A 89 9.30 5.63 20.28
CA THR A 89 8.62 5.67 19.00
C THR A 89 8.98 4.43 18.21
N VAL A 90 7.98 3.63 17.83
CA VAL A 90 8.12 2.46 16.97
C VAL A 90 7.38 2.69 15.66
N LEU A 91 7.90 2.10 14.58
CA LEU A 91 7.21 2.09 13.29
C LEU A 91 6.32 0.86 13.24
N THR A 92 5.11 1.00 12.70
CA THR A 92 4.14 -0.08 12.61
C THR A 92 3.55 -0.19 11.22
N ILE A 93 3.37 -1.41 10.74
CA ILE A 93 2.53 -1.74 9.58
C ILE A 93 1.27 -2.40 10.12
N ASN A 94 0.12 -1.77 9.93
CA ASN A 94 -1.17 -2.41 10.17
C ASN A 94 -1.67 -3.03 8.86
N ILE A 95 -2.04 -4.31 8.89
CA ILE A 95 -2.61 -5.01 7.75
C ILE A 95 -4.10 -4.71 7.71
N ILE A 96 -4.51 -3.76 6.86
CA ILE A 96 -5.91 -3.31 6.77
C ILE A 96 -6.72 -4.23 5.84
N LYS A 97 -6.09 -4.74 4.79
CA LYS A 97 -6.68 -5.71 3.87
C LYS A 97 -5.59 -6.65 3.36
N LEU A 98 -5.92 -7.93 3.29
CA LEU A 98 -5.12 -8.94 2.60
C LEU A 98 -6.07 -9.99 2.03
N LYS A 99 -6.24 -10.00 0.70
CA LYS A 99 -7.16 -10.91 0.02
C LYS A 99 -6.73 -12.37 0.22
N GLY A 100 -7.69 -13.22 0.58
CA GLY A 100 -7.46 -14.66 0.78
C GLY A 100 -6.87 -15.02 2.14
N ALA A 101 -6.53 -14.04 2.99
CA ALA A 101 -6.08 -14.29 4.35
C ALA A 101 -7.28 -14.27 5.33
N ASN A 102 -7.30 -15.24 6.24
CA ASN A 102 -8.17 -15.18 7.43
C ASN A 102 -7.51 -14.28 8.48
N LEU A 103 -7.60 -12.96 8.26
CA LEU A 103 -7.09 -11.98 9.21
C LEU A 103 -7.91 -12.07 10.51
N LYS A 104 -7.23 -12.39 11.62
CA LYS A 104 -7.79 -12.10 12.95
C LYS A 104 -7.74 -10.58 13.14
N SER A 105 -8.71 -10.00 13.86
CA SER A 105 -8.81 -8.55 14.04
C SER A 105 -7.47 -7.89 14.38
N SER A 106 -7.08 -6.90 13.56
CA SER A 106 -5.90 -6.03 13.66
C SER A 106 -4.53 -6.72 13.77
N GLU A 107 -4.07 -7.38 12.71
CA GLU A 107 -2.66 -7.80 12.61
C GLU A 107 -1.76 -6.57 12.40
N MET A 108 -0.88 -6.34 13.37
CA MET A 108 0.09 -5.24 13.39
C MET A 108 1.49 -5.82 13.47
N ILE A 109 2.37 -5.31 12.61
CA ILE A 109 3.79 -5.63 12.61
C ILE A 109 4.54 -4.40 13.10
N SER A 110 5.29 -4.52 14.18
CA SER A 110 6.19 -3.46 14.65
C SER A 110 7.60 -3.67 14.10
N PHE A 111 8.27 -2.58 13.73
CA PHE A 111 9.62 -2.63 13.22
C PHE A 111 10.41 -1.37 13.59
N GLU A 112 11.73 -1.49 13.51
CA GLU A 112 12.67 -0.38 13.56
C GLU A 112 13.52 -0.39 12.28
N THR A 113 14.07 0.76 11.93
CA THR A 113 15.03 0.89 10.83
C THR A 113 16.41 1.15 11.41
N SER A 114 17.40 0.37 10.99
CA SER A 114 18.81 0.61 11.31
C SER A 114 19.62 0.76 10.04
N GLU A 115 20.71 1.52 10.09
CA GLU A 115 21.60 1.74 8.94
C GLU A 115 22.27 0.45 8.47
N VAL A 116 22.50 -0.50 9.39
CA VAL A 116 23.24 -1.74 9.11
C VAL A 116 22.33 -2.86 8.63
N GLN A 117 21.13 -3.01 9.23
CA GLN A 117 20.24 -4.15 8.96
C GLN A 117 18.99 -3.78 8.15
N GLY A 118 18.76 -2.49 7.89
CA GLY A 118 17.53 -2.02 7.27
C GLY A 118 16.34 -2.22 8.20
N ILE A 119 15.27 -2.84 7.69
CA ILE A 119 14.03 -3.10 8.46
C ILE A 119 14.25 -4.30 9.38
N LYS A 120 14.18 -4.06 10.68
CA LYS A 120 14.22 -5.09 11.72
C LYS A 120 12.85 -5.22 12.38
N ILE A 121 12.23 -6.38 12.21
CA ILE A 121 10.95 -6.71 12.84
C ILE A 121 11.15 -6.85 14.35
N LEU A 122 10.30 -6.19 15.11
CA LEU A 122 10.29 -6.25 16.57
C LEU A 122 9.27 -7.30 17.02
N PRO A 123 9.64 -8.24 17.90
CA PRO A 123 8.68 -9.17 18.48
C PRO A 123 7.71 -8.40 19.38
N PHE A 124 6.43 -8.35 19.01
CA PHE A 124 5.40 -7.73 19.84
C PHE A 124 4.85 -8.75 20.82
N THR A 125 5.38 -8.79 22.04
CA THR A 125 4.76 -9.54 23.15
C THR A 125 3.83 -8.61 23.91
N SER A 126 2.53 -8.65 23.63
CA SER A 126 1.57 -8.15 24.63
C SER A 126 1.49 -9.20 25.73
N THR A 127 2.26 -9.06 26.80
CA THR A 127 1.88 -9.68 28.07
C THR A 127 0.53 -9.07 28.43
N ARG A 128 -0.54 -9.84 28.24
CA ARG A 128 -1.85 -9.55 28.84
C ARG A 128 -1.62 -9.59 30.35
N GLY A 129 -1.50 -8.42 30.97
CA GLY A 129 -1.68 -8.25 32.40
C GLY A 129 -3.16 -8.19 32.72
#